data_AF-A0A8H6T3L2-F1
#
_entry.id   AF-A0A8H6T3L2-F1
#
_cell.length_a   1.000
_cell.length_b   1.000
_cell.length_c   1.000
_cell.angle_alpha   90.00
_cell.angle_beta   90.00
_cell.angle_gamma   90.00
#
_symmetry.space_group_name_H-M   'P 1'
#
loop_
_entity.id
_entity.type
_entity.pdbx_description
1 polymer ?
#
loop_
_entity_poly.entity_id
_entity_poly.type
_entity_poly.pdbx_seq_one_letter_code
_entity_poly.pdbx_strand_id
1 'polypeptide(L)'
;MLFKLTCILAATCGLHVSSTSPNPPLRREERVSSPTKRDTVLGSYLLRTTQRAIFWLLGLGEAVATLLQAATPSKVSNDILTVLALGANVDDLRATGSVNMAFGALLILAGAALRVWCYRELGAQFTFELGLLKDHRLITTGPYRFLRHPSYTGAVVMYLGLLVYYTSPGSWVMECLIRGGTVGRLFSATYGCMVVFIVTGLLSRIKQEDLVLKAHFGKEWTQWAARTSALVPGIY
;
A
#
# COMPACT_ATOMS: atom_id res chain seq x y z
N MET A 1 -8.96 -18.42 15.12
CA MET A 1 -8.53 -18.84 13.77
C MET A 1 -9.33 -18.17 12.66
N LEU A 2 -10.61 -18.49 12.45
CA LEU A 2 -11.39 -17.98 11.30
C LEU A 2 -11.32 -16.44 11.16
N PHE A 3 -11.50 -15.72 12.25
CA PHE A 3 -11.35 -14.26 12.31
C PHE A 3 -10.00 -13.76 11.76
N LYS A 4 -8.89 -14.40 12.18
CA LYS A 4 -7.54 -14.03 11.72
C LYS A 4 -7.40 -14.27 10.22
N LEU A 5 -7.87 -15.42 9.73
CA LEU A 5 -7.85 -15.74 8.29
C LEU A 5 -8.67 -14.75 7.47
N THR A 6 -9.83 -14.31 7.96
CA THR A 6 -10.62 -13.25 7.32
C THR A 6 -9.85 -11.94 7.25
N CYS A 7 -9.20 -11.53 8.35
CA CYS A 7 -8.36 -10.33 8.37
C CYS A 7 -7.17 -10.43 7.40
N ILE A 8 -6.51 -11.58 7.32
CA ILE A 8 -5.40 -11.85 6.38
C ILE A 8 -5.88 -11.69 4.94
N LEU A 9 -6.96 -12.39 4.57
CA LEU A 9 -7.50 -12.35 3.23
C LEU A 9 -7.91 -10.93 2.84
N ALA A 10 -8.65 -10.26 3.73
CA ALA A 10 -9.10 -8.89 3.49
C ALA A 10 -7.94 -7.90 3.32
N ALA A 11 -6.92 -7.99 4.18
CA ALA A 11 -5.73 -7.14 4.09
C ALA A 11 -4.94 -7.41 2.80
N THR A 12 -4.64 -8.68 2.48
CA THR A 12 -3.88 -9.05 1.28
C THR A 12 -4.61 -8.66 -0.01
N CYS A 13 -5.92 -8.92 -0.09
CA CYS A 13 -6.73 -8.48 -1.23
C CYS A 13 -6.77 -6.95 -1.34
N GLY A 14 -6.98 -6.24 -0.23
CA GLY A 14 -6.98 -4.77 -0.20
C GLY A 14 -5.67 -4.18 -0.72
N LEU A 15 -4.53 -4.68 -0.24
CA LEU A 15 -3.19 -4.28 -0.68
C LEU A 15 -2.93 -4.58 -2.15
N HIS A 16 -3.42 -5.71 -2.65
CA HIS A 16 -3.28 -6.08 -4.05
C HIS A 16 -4.07 -5.15 -4.97
N VAL A 17 -5.35 -4.96 -4.68
CA VAL A 17 -6.26 -4.15 -5.51
C VAL A 17 -5.79 -2.70 -5.54
N SER A 18 -5.43 -2.15 -4.38
CA SER A 18 -4.95 -0.77 -4.27
C SER A 18 -3.58 -0.53 -4.92
N SER A 19 -2.80 -1.56 -5.19
CA SER A 19 -1.46 -1.46 -5.81
C SER A 19 -1.45 -1.91 -7.27
N THR A 20 -2.62 -2.26 -7.82
CA THR A 20 -2.78 -2.63 -9.22
C THR A 20 -3.30 -1.44 -9.99
N SER A 21 -2.58 -1.07 -11.06
CA SER A 21 -3.01 0.00 -11.97
C SER A 21 -4.22 -0.45 -12.76
N PRO A 22 -5.31 0.36 -12.82
CA PRO A 22 -6.44 0.07 -13.70
C PRO A 22 -6.06 0.25 -15.18
N ASN A 23 -5.05 1.07 -15.48
CA ASN A 23 -4.65 1.44 -16.83
C ASN A 23 -3.20 1.01 -17.13
N PRO A 24 -2.86 0.77 -18.42
CA PRO A 24 -1.49 0.54 -18.85
C PRO A 24 -0.59 1.77 -18.59
N PRO A 25 0.74 1.58 -18.56
CA PRO A 25 1.70 2.69 -18.40
C PRO A 25 1.62 3.67 -19.58
N LEU A 26 1.90 4.94 -19.30
CA LEU A 26 1.85 6.02 -20.30
C LEU A 26 2.95 5.86 -21.34
N ARG A 27 2.62 6.13 -22.61
CA ARG A 27 3.63 6.20 -23.67
C ARG A 27 4.49 7.45 -23.49
N ARG A 28 5.76 7.41 -23.93
CA ARG A 28 6.68 8.54 -23.76
C ARG A 28 6.17 9.84 -24.37
N GLU A 29 5.44 9.74 -25.48
CA GLU A 29 4.85 10.87 -26.23
C GLU A 29 3.64 11.52 -25.53
N GLU A 30 3.06 10.82 -24.56
CA GLU A 30 1.92 11.29 -23.76
C GLU A 30 2.40 11.95 -22.46
N ARG A 31 3.71 12.13 -22.25
CA ARG A 31 4.25 12.76 -21.04
C ARG A 31 4.47 14.25 -21.27
N VAL A 32 3.73 15.08 -20.55
CA VAL A 32 3.89 16.56 -20.57
C VAL A 32 5.16 17.02 -19.85
N SER A 33 5.71 16.22 -18.94
CA SER A 33 6.96 16.53 -18.23
C SER A 33 7.86 15.31 -18.09
N SER A 34 9.17 15.51 -18.21
CA SER A 34 10.16 14.47 -17.95
C SER A 34 10.13 14.07 -16.47
N PRO A 35 9.83 12.80 -16.14
CA PRO A 35 9.82 12.35 -14.76
C PRO A 35 11.23 12.44 -14.15
N THR A 36 11.32 12.76 -12.87
CA THR A 36 12.61 12.66 -12.17
C THR A 36 13.06 11.19 -12.11
N LYS A 37 14.34 10.95 -11.78
CA LYS A 37 14.82 9.58 -11.53
C LYS A 37 13.98 8.86 -10.47
N ARG A 38 13.56 9.58 -9.42
CA ARG A 38 12.69 9.04 -8.36
C ARG A 38 11.30 8.69 -8.90
N ASP A 39 10.70 9.55 -9.70
CA ASP A 39 9.37 9.29 -10.30
C ASP A 39 9.40 8.10 -11.25
N THR A 40 10.50 7.94 -11.98
CA THR A 40 10.72 6.78 -12.85
C THR A 40 10.76 5.48 -12.04
N VAL A 41 11.43 5.48 -10.88
CA VAL A 41 11.48 4.31 -9.99
C VAL A 41 10.11 4.06 -9.34
N LEU A 42 9.45 5.09 -8.81
CA LEU A 42 8.12 4.99 -8.19
C LEU A 42 7.05 4.53 -9.20
N GLY A 43 7.16 5.02 -10.43
CA GLY A 43 6.34 4.65 -11.57
C GLY A 43 6.80 3.37 -12.28
N SER A 44 7.84 2.69 -11.80
CA SER A 44 8.33 1.48 -12.46
C SER A 44 7.40 0.28 -12.23
N TYR A 45 7.23 -0.52 -13.29
CA TYR A 45 6.50 -1.77 -13.20
C TYR A 45 7.14 -2.72 -12.18
N LEU A 46 8.49 -2.76 -12.15
CA LEU A 46 9.26 -3.64 -11.28
C LEU A 46 9.01 -3.36 -9.79
N LEU A 47 8.99 -2.09 -9.36
CA LEU A 47 8.72 -1.76 -7.96
C LEU A 47 7.31 -2.22 -7.56
N ARG A 48 6.32 -2.00 -8.44
CA ARG A 48 4.92 -2.39 -8.17
C ARG A 48 4.71 -3.90 -8.13
N THR A 49 5.31 -4.64 -9.06
CA THR A 49 5.22 -6.11 -9.06
C THR A 49 5.93 -6.69 -7.85
N THR A 50 7.11 -6.17 -7.50
CA THR A 50 7.84 -6.55 -6.29
C THR A 50 7.00 -6.31 -5.04
N GLN A 51 6.41 -5.12 -4.91
CA GLN A 51 5.54 -4.77 -3.78
C GLN A 51 4.35 -5.74 -3.65
N ARG A 52 3.67 -6.04 -4.77
CA ARG A 52 2.53 -6.97 -4.80
C ARG A 52 2.95 -8.41 -4.45
N ALA A 53 4.09 -8.85 -4.96
CA ALA A 53 4.64 -10.17 -4.63
C ALA A 53 4.93 -10.27 -3.13
N ILE A 54 5.50 -9.23 -2.53
CA ILE A 54 5.75 -9.18 -1.08
C ILE A 54 4.43 -9.22 -0.30
N PHE A 55 3.40 -8.47 -0.69
CA PHE A 55 2.10 -8.52 0.00
C PHE A 55 1.48 -9.92 0.01
N TRP A 56 1.58 -10.65 -1.10
CA TRP A 56 1.13 -12.03 -1.19
C TRP A 56 2.00 -12.99 -0.39
N LEU A 57 3.33 -12.83 -0.45
CA LEU A 57 4.25 -13.64 0.34
C LEU A 57 3.98 -13.48 1.84
N LEU A 58 3.80 -12.24 2.31
CA LEU A 58 3.49 -11.96 3.71
C LEU A 58 2.11 -12.50 4.11
N GLY A 59 1.09 -12.30 3.28
CA GLY A 59 -0.26 -12.82 3.54
C GLY A 59 -0.31 -14.35 3.58
N LEU A 60 0.35 -15.02 2.63
CA LEU A 60 0.42 -16.47 2.59
C LEU A 60 1.23 -17.04 3.75
N GLY A 61 2.38 -16.43 4.09
CA GLY A 61 3.18 -16.82 5.25
C GLY A 61 2.37 -16.73 6.54
N GLU A 62 1.65 -15.61 6.75
CA GLU A 62 0.76 -15.42 7.90
C GLU A 62 -0.38 -16.45 7.94
N ALA A 63 -0.98 -16.77 6.79
CA ALA A 63 -2.06 -17.76 6.69
C ALA A 63 -1.55 -19.18 6.99
N VAL A 64 -0.43 -19.59 6.40
CA VAL A 64 0.17 -20.90 6.63
C VAL A 64 0.58 -21.05 8.09
N ALA A 65 1.27 -20.06 8.67
CA ALA A 65 1.64 -20.09 10.09
C ALA A 65 0.40 -20.19 11.00
N THR A 66 -0.66 -19.45 10.68
CA THR A 66 -1.93 -19.50 11.44
C THR A 66 -2.62 -20.86 11.34
N LEU A 67 -2.63 -21.48 10.16
CA LEU A 67 -3.23 -22.80 9.95
C LEU A 67 -2.45 -23.91 10.64
N LEU A 68 -1.12 -23.90 10.53
CA LEU A 68 -0.25 -24.89 11.17
C LEU A 68 -0.30 -24.81 12.70
N GLN A 69 -0.37 -23.60 13.26
CA GLN A 69 -0.53 -23.40 14.70
C GLN A 69 -1.91 -23.86 15.22
N ALA A 70 -2.94 -23.86 14.36
CA ALA A 70 -4.28 -24.32 14.71
C ALA A 70 -4.51 -25.81 14.45
N ALA A 71 -3.69 -26.43 13.61
CA ALA A 71 -3.76 -27.84 13.28
C ALA A 71 -3.18 -28.71 14.39
N THR A 72 -3.52 -30.01 14.39
CA THR A 72 -2.96 -30.97 15.34
C THR A 72 -1.42 -31.04 15.17
N PRO A 73 -0.64 -30.93 16.26
CA PRO A 73 0.81 -31.00 16.18
C PRO A 73 1.29 -32.28 15.48
N SER A 74 2.07 -32.11 14.44
CA SER A 74 2.71 -33.19 13.69
C SER A 74 4.15 -32.79 13.38
N LYS A 75 5.03 -33.78 13.14
CA LYS A 75 6.42 -33.51 12.78
C LYS A 75 6.53 -32.57 11.57
N VAL A 76 5.72 -32.83 10.54
CA VAL A 76 5.66 -31.99 9.33
C VAL A 76 5.23 -30.55 9.65
N SER A 77 4.22 -30.36 10.51
CA SER A 77 3.80 -29.01 10.92
C SER A 77 4.93 -28.25 11.62
N ASN A 78 5.66 -28.92 12.52
CA ASN A 78 6.77 -28.32 13.26
C ASN A 78 7.97 -28.00 12.36
N ASP A 79 8.30 -28.89 11.41
CA ASP A 79 9.37 -28.68 10.45
C ASP A 79 9.08 -27.43 9.58
N ILE A 80 7.84 -27.30 9.09
CA ILE A 80 7.43 -26.14 8.28
C ILE A 80 7.43 -24.85 9.12
N LEU A 81 6.91 -24.89 10.35
CA LEU A 81 6.92 -23.73 11.25
C LEU A 81 8.35 -23.29 11.56
N THR A 82 9.29 -24.21 11.74
CA THR A 82 10.70 -23.90 11.97
C THR A 82 11.33 -23.20 10.77
N VAL A 83 11.02 -23.64 9.55
CA VAL A 83 11.45 -22.97 8.32
C VAL A 83 10.85 -21.56 8.22
N LEU A 84 9.54 -21.43 8.47
CA LEU A 84 8.85 -20.13 8.45
C LEU A 84 9.31 -19.18 9.57
N ALA A 85 9.82 -19.72 10.67
CA ALA A 85 10.34 -18.93 11.77
C ALA A 85 11.63 -18.19 11.39
N LEU A 86 12.35 -18.65 10.37
CA LEU A 86 13.61 -18.06 9.92
C LEU A 86 14.61 -17.84 11.08
N GLY A 87 14.68 -18.82 11.98
CA GLY A 87 15.51 -18.80 13.18
C GLY A 87 14.91 -18.05 14.38
N ALA A 88 13.63 -17.66 14.32
CA ALA A 88 12.87 -17.14 15.46
C ALA A 88 12.27 -18.26 16.32
N ASN A 89 11.82 -17.92 17.53
CA ASN A 89 10.96 -18.80 18.30
C ASN A 89 9.52 -18.71 17.75
N VAL A 90 8.85 -19.87 17.65
CA VAL A 90 7.47 -20.02 17.18
C VAL A 90 6.44 -20.02 18.32
N ASP A 91 6.88 -20.11 19.58
CA ASP A 91 6.00 -20.23 20.76
C ASP A 91 5.06 -19.03 20.92
N ASP A 92 5.50 -17.84 20.47
CA ASP A 92 4.71 -16.60 20.55
C ASP A 92 3.69 -16.45 19.40
N LEU A 93 3.69 -17.36 18.42
CA LEU A 93 2.72 -17.34 17.31
C LEU A 93 1.32 -17.67 17.81
N ARG A 94 0.35 -16.84 17.41
CA ARG A 94 -1.05 -17.01 17.81
C ARG A 94 -1.92 -17.40 16.62
N ALA A 95 -2.69 -18.47 16.79
CA ALA A 95 -3.74 -18.87 15.86
C ALA A 95 -4.98 -17.94 15.91
N THR A 96 -5.09 -17.11 16.94
CA THR A 96 -6.18 -16.13 17.12
C THR A 96 -5.72 -14.73 16.74
N GLY A 97 -6.57 -14.00 16.01
CA GLY A 97 -6.29 -12.61 15.65
C GLY A 97 -6.52 -11.67 16.83
N SER A 98 -5.83 -10.53 16.83
CA SER A 98 -6.01 -9.48 17.84
C SER A 98 -6.87 -8.33 17.31
N VAL A 99 -7.37 -7.47 18.22
CA VAL A 99 -8.11 -6.25 17.85
C VAL A 99 -7.24 -5.31 17.01
N ASN A 100 -5.94 -5.25 17.29
CA ASN A 100 -4.99 -4.45 16.51
C ASN A 100 -4.88 -4.96 15.06
N MET A 101 -4.88 -6.29 14.84
CA MET A 101 -4.91 -6.85 13.49
C MET A 101 -6.19 -6.46 12.75
N ALA A 102 -7.33 -6.50 13.44
CA ALA A 102 -8.61 -6.10 12.86
C ALA A 102 -8.60 -4.61 12.47
N PHE A 103 -8.11 -3.76 13.37
CA PHE A 103 -7.99 -2.32 13.11
C PHE A 103 -7.02 -2.03 11.96
N GLY A 104 -5.87 -2.69 11.92
CA GLY A 104 -4.92 -2.59 10.81
C GLY A 104 -5.53 -3.04 9.48
N ALA A 105 -6.28 -4.15 9.46
CA ALA A 105 -6.99 -4.63 8.28
C ALA A 105 -8.07 -3.63 7.82
N LEU A 106 -8.81 -3.03 8.75
CA LEU A 106 -9.80 -1.99 8.44
C LEU A 106 -9.16 -0.75 7.82
N LEU A 107 -8.01 -0.29 8.35
CA LEU A 107 -7.26 0.82 7.77
C LEU A 107 -6.75 0.50 6.35
N ILE A 108 -6.24 -0.73 6.13
CA ILE A 108 -5.85 -1.20 4.80
C ILE A 108 -7.03 -1.16 3.84
N LEU A 109 -8.19 -1.69 4.25
CA LEU A 109 -9.40 -1.70 3.44
C LEU A 109 -9.92 -0.29 3.16
N ALA A 110 -9.91 0.61 4.15
CA ALA A 110 -10.33 2.00 3.98
C ALA A 110 -9.42 2.74 2.98
N GLY A 111 -8.10 2.60 3.13
CA GLY A 111 -7.13 3.16 2.19
C GLY A 111 -7.27 2.58 0.78
N ALA A 112 -7.48 1.26 0.68
CA ALA A 112 -7.72 0.58 -0.60
C ALA A 112 -9.02 1.04 -1.26
N ALA A 113 -10.12 1.14 -0.50
CA ALA A 113 -11.41 1.62 -1.00
C ALA A 113 -11.32 3.06 -1.51
N LEU A 114 -10.61 3.95 -0.79
CA LEU A 114 -10.38 5.31 -1.26
C LEU A 114 -9.58 5.34 -2.57
N ARG A 115 -8.54 4.50 -2.70
CA ARG A 115 -7.77 4.38 -3.95
C ARG A 115 -8.62 3.84 -5.10
N VAL A 116 -9.41 2.80 -4.86
CA VAL A 116 -10.34 2.25 -5.87
C VAL A 116 -11.37 3.29 -6.29
N TRP A 117 -11.88 4.11 -5.36
CA TRP A 117 -12.76 5.22 -5.72
C TRP A 117 -12.03 6.22 -6.62
N CYS A 118 -10.78 6.59 -6.30
CA CYS A 118 -9.98 7.45 -7.18
C CYS A 118 -9.76 6.85 -8.57
N TYR A 119 -9.54 5.53 -8.66
CA TYR A 119 -9.37 4.83 -9.95
C TYR A 119 -10.63 4.91 -10.80
N ARG A 120 -11.79 4.72 -10.17
CA ARG A 120 -13.09 4.81 -10.85
C ARG A 120 -13.41 6.24 -11.27
N GLU A 121 -13.09 7.22 -10.43
CA GLU A 121 -13.39 8.62 -10.70
C GLU A 121 -12.50 9.22 -11.80
N LEU A 122 -11.20 8.91 -11.80
CA LEU A 122 -10.28 9.35 -12.86
C LEU A 122 -10.39 8.48 -14.13
N GLY A 123 -10.87 7.24 -14.02
CA GLY A 123 -11.02 6.33 -15.14
C GLY A 123 -9.71 6.13 -15.90
N ALA A 124 -9.75 6.33 -17.22
CA ALA A 124 -8.58 6.21 -18.10
C ALA A 124 -7.43 7.19 -17.77
N GLN A 125 -7.71 8.25 -17.00
CA GLN A 125 -6.73 9.26 -16.63
C GLN A 125 -5.87 8.86 -15.43
N PHE A 126 -6.23 7.79 -14.71
CA PHE A 126 -5.46 7.36 -13.56
C PHE A 126 -4.17 6.65 -14.00
N THR A 127 -3.02 7.21 -13.63
CA THR A 127 -1.71 6.61 -13.89
C THR A 127 -0.82 6.70 -12.65
N PHE A 128 0.00 5.68 -12.41
CA PHE A 128 1.02 5.72 -11.34
C PHE A 128 2.23 6.58 -11.72
N GLU A 129 2.42 6.82 -13.01
CA GLU A 129 3.47 7.68 -13.56
C GLU A 129 3.01 9.14 -13.56
N LEU A 130 3.95 10.06 -13.38
CA LEU A 130 3.68 11.50 -13.45
C LEU A 130 3.55 11.89 -14.92
N GLY A 131 2.32 12.13 -15.39
CA GLY A 131 2.05 12.52 -16.77
C GLY A 131 0.60 12.93 -16.98
N LEU A 132 0.38 13.88 -17.88
CA LEU A 132 -0.95 14.30 -18.32
C LEU A 132 -1.21 13.69 -19.70
N LEU A 133 -2.36 13.07 -19.87
CA LEU A 133 -2.83 12.64 -21.20
C LEU A 133 -3.10 13.86 -22.10
N LYS A 134 -3.08 13.67 -23.42
CA LYS A 134 -3.38 14.77 -24.37
C LYS A 134 -4.77 15.38 -24.15
N ASP A 135 -5.75 14.55 -23.77
CA ASP A 135 -7.13 14.97 -23.49
C ASP A 135 -7.43 14.99 -21.97
N HIS A 136 -6.42 15.31 -21.14
CA HIS A 136 -6.59 15.30 -19.69
C HIS A 136 -7.60 16.36 -19.24
N ARG A 137 -8.59 15.94 -18.45
CA ARG A 137 -9.63 16.77 -17.85
C ARG A 137 -9.42 16.85 -16.35
N LEU A 138 -9.61 18.03 -15.78
CA LEU A 138 -9.56 18.24 -14.35
C LEU A 138 -10.79 17.62 -13.69
N ILE A 139 -10.60 16.50 -12.99
CA ILE A 139 -11.67 15.84 -12.24
C ILE A 139 -11.76 16.46 -10.85
N THR A 140 -12.92 17.02 -10.53
CA THR A 140 -13.19 17.69 -9.24
C THR A 140 -14.35 17.05 -8.47
N THR A 141 -14.82 15.88 -8.92
CA THR A 141 -15.93 15.10 -8.34
C THR A 141 -15.43 13.95 -7.47
N GLY A 142 -16.36 13.25 -6.79
CA GLY A 142 -16.03 12.13 -5.93
C GLY A 142 -15.06 12.54 -4.80
N PRO A 143 -13.95 11.82 -4.57
CA PRO A 143 -13.00 12.17 -3.52
C PRO A 143 -12.22 13.45 -3.84
N TYR A 144 -12.13 13.84 -5.12
CA TYR A 144 -11.43 15.05 -5.59
C TYR A 144 -12.16 16.35 -5.24
N ARG A 145 -13.41 16.27 -4.77
CA ARG A 145 -14.15 17.42 -4.26
C ARG A 145 -13.63 17.90 -2.90
N PHE A 146 -12.94 17.02 -2.16
CA PHE A 146 -12.45 17.28 -0.82
C PHE A 146 -10.93 17.45 -0.79
N LEU A 147 -10.23 16.58 -1.53
CA LEU A 147 -8.78 16.48 -1.55
C LEU A 147 -8.25 16.60 -2.97
N ARG A 148 -7.09 17.23 -3.16
CA ARG A 148 -6.41 17.26 -4.46
C ARG A 148 -5.73 15.92 -4.77
N HIS A 149 -5.22 15.25 -3.73
CA HIS A 149 -4.47 13.98 -3.84
C HIS A 149 -5.07 12.83 -3.01
N PRO A 150 -6.38 12.51 -3.13
CA PRO A 150 -7.04 11.51 -2.30
C PRO A 150 -6.43 10.10 -2.45
N SER A 151 -5.89 9.76 -3.62
CA SER A 151 -5.21 8.47 -3.84
C SER A 151 -3.92 8.34 -3.01
N TYR A 152 -3.22 9.45 -2.77
CA TYR A 152 -2.04 9.47 -1.91
C TYR A 152 -2.43 9.36 -0.44
N THR A 153 -3.49 10.04 -0.02
CA THR A 153 -4.09 9.84 1.31
C THR A 153 -4.47 8.37 1.52
N GLY A 154 -5.12 7.74 0.54
CA GLY A 154 -5.46 6.32 0.59
C GLY A 154 -4.22 5.41 0.69
N ALA A 155 -3.13 5.72 0.00
CA ALA A 155 -1.87 4.99 0.14
C ALA A 155 -1.26 5.13 1.54
N VAL A 156 -1.21 6.35 2.08
CA VAL A 156 -0.68 6.59 3.43
C VAL A 156 -1.49 5.85 4.48
N VAL A 157 -2.83 5.97 4.45
CA VAL A 157 -3.73 5.25 5.38
C VAL A 157 -3.53 3.73 5.28
N MET A 158 -3.37 3.21 4.06
CA MET A 158 -3.11 1.80 3.84
C MET A 158 -1.76 1.34 4.41
N TYR A 159 -0.67 2.11 4.22
CA TYR A 159 0.63 1.80 4.80
C TYR A 159 0.65 1.93 6.34
N LEU A 160 -0.13 2.85 6.91
CA LEU A 160 -0.35 2.90 8.35
C LEU A 160 -1.09 1.65 8.85
N GLY A 161 -2.13 1.22 8.13
CA GLY A 161 -2.82 -0.04 8.41
C GLY A 161 -1.90 -1.26 8.33
N LEU A 162 -1.00 -1.30 7.35
CA LEU A 162 0.03 -2.32 7.19
C LEU A 162 0.94 -2.41 8.41
N LEU A 163 1.39 -1.25 8.91
CA LEU A 163 2.23 -1.16 10.10
C LEU A 163 1.49 -1.70 11.32
N VAL A 164 0.26 -1.23 11.57
CA VAL A 164 -0.55 -1.68 12.72
C VAL A 164 -0.85 -3.18 12.62
N TYR A 165 -1.20 -3.66 11.44
CA TYR A 165 -1.52 -5.07 11.19
C TYR A 165 -0.33 -5.98 11.49
N TYR A 166 0.82 -5.73 10.86
CA TYR A 166 1.96 -6.64 10.96
C TYR A 166 2.78 -6.50 12.23
N THR A 167 2.69 -5.37 12.93
CA THR A 167 3.31 -5.20 14.27
C THR A 167 2.41 -5.66 15.42
N SER A 168 1.23 -6.21 15.11
CA SER A 168 0.33 -6.76 16.12
C SER A 168 0.94 -8.00 16.78
N PRO A 169 0.82 -8.15 18.12
CA PRO A 169 1.33 -9.34 18.82
C PRO A 169 0.70 -10.64 18.29
N GLY A 170 1.53 -11.67 18.09
CA GLY A 170 1.11 -12.96 17.54
C GLY A 170 0.90 -12.99 16.01
N SER A 171 1.24 -11.90 15.33
CA SER A 171 1.46 -11.87 13.87
C SER A 171 2.75 -12.61 13.54
N TRP A 172 2.74 -13.47 12.53
CA TRP A 172 3.96 -14.15 12.05
C TRP A 172 5.01 -13.13 11.60
N VAL A 173 4.59 -12.03 10.97
CA VAL A 173 5.52 -10.95 10.61
C VAL A 173 6.15 -10.32 11.85
N MET A 174 5.40 -10.10 12.92
CA MET A 174 5.94 -9.50 14.15
C MET A 174 6.95 -10.42 14.82
N GLU A 175 6.56 -11.67 15.07
CA GLU A 175 7.37 -12.58 15.88
C GLU A 175 8.55 -13.17 15.07
N CYS A 176 8.36 -13.49 13.78
CA CYS A 176 9.38 -14.14 12.96
C CYS A 176 10.23 -13.16 12.11
N LEU A 177 9.65 -12.07 11.61
CA LEU A 177 10.38 -11.12 10.76
C LEU A 177 10.89 -9.89 11.51
N ILE A 178 10.15 -9.36 12.49
CA ILE A 178 10.55 -8.14 13.21
C ILE A 178 11.38 -8.48 14.45
N ARG A 179 10.90 -9.41 15.29
CA ARG A 179 11.58 -9.83 16.52
C ARG A 179 12.49 -11.05 16.35
N GLY A 180 12.35 -11.75 15.23
CA GLY A 180 12.98 -13.03 14.99
C GLY A 180 14.48 -12.98 14.63
N GLY A 181 14.90 -14.01 13.89
CA GLY A 181 16.28 -14.18 13.47
C GLY A 181 16.81 -13.04 12.59
N THR A 182 18.13 -13.02 12.39
CA THR A 182 18.83 -11.97 11.63
C THR A 182 18.29 -11.83 10.19
N VAL A 183 17.91 -12.95 9.56
CA VAL A 183 17.35 -12.96 8.20
C VAL A 183 16.01 -12.24 8.15
N GLY A 184 15.10 -12.55 9.08
CA GLY A 184 13.81 -11.89 9.20
C GLY A 184 13.97 -10.39 9.42
N ARG A 185 14.86 -10.00 10.35
CA ARG A 185 15.14 -8.59 10.67
C ARG A 185 15.72 -7.81 9.49
N LEU A 186 16.60 -8.43 8.71
CA LEU A 186 17.13 -7.81 7.50
C LEU A 186 16.01 -7.61 6.47
N PHE A 187 15.18 -8.63 6.24
CA PHE A 187 14.04 -8.53 5.33
C PHE A 187 13.07 -7.42 5.75
N SER A 188 12.68 -7.37 7.03
CA SER A 188 11.75 -6.35 7.54
C SER A 188 12.35 -4.95 7.49
N ALA A 189 13.65 -4.79 7.78
CA ALA A 189 14.35 -3.51 7.63
C ALA A 189 14.41 -3.05 6.17
N THR A 190 14.80 -3.93 5.23
CA THR A 190 14.83 -3.62 3.80
C THR A 190 13.44 -3.25 3.28
N TYR A 191 12.42 -4.02 3.68
CA TYR A 191 11.03 -3.73 3.32
C TYR A 191 10.56 -2.40 3.90
N GLY A 192 10.89 -2.12 5.17
CA GLY A 192 10.61 -0.84 5.82
C GLY A 192 11.24 0.35 5.08
N CYS A 193 12.50 0.24 4.69
CA CYS A 193 13.18 1.24 3.86
C CYS A 193 12.47 1.46 2.51
N MET A 194 12.02 0.39 1.85
CA MET A 194 11.26 0.51 0.62
C MET A 194 9.91 1.22 0.83
N VAL A 195 9.18 0.91 1.90
CA VAL A 195 7.92 1.59 2.24
C VAL A 195 8.15 3.07 2.53
N VAL A 196 9.18 3.41 3.31
CA VAL A 196 9.56 4.81 3.57
C VAL A 196 9.90 5.54 2.27
N PHE A 197 10.68 4.91 1.39
CA PHE A 197 11.00 5.46 0.07
C PHE A 197 9.73 5.71 -0.77
N ILE A 198 8.77 4.77 -0.79
CA ILE A 198 7.52 4.94 -1.51
C ILE A 198 6.70 6.10 -0.94
N VAL A 199 6.46 6.12 0.37
CA VAL A 199 5.62 7.14 1.02
C VAL A 199 6.22 8.53 0.86
N THR A 200 7.51 8.70 1.18
CA THR A 200 8.20 9.99 1.01
C THR A 200 8.26 10.42 -0.45
N GLY A 201 8.44 9.46 -1.36
CA GLY A 201 8.34 9.67 -2.81
C GLY A 201 7.00 10.24 -3.23
N LEU A 202 5.89 9.61 -2.84
CA LEU A 202 4.53 10.08 -3.13
C LEU A 202 4.27 11.48 -2.57
N LEU A 203 4.67 11.74 -1.32
CA LEU A 203 4.50 13.05 -0.69
C LEU A 203 5.31 14.15 -1.39
N SER A 204 6.52 13.82 -1.86
CA SER A 204 7.36 14.77 -2.60
C SER A 204 6.80 15.11 -3.99
N ARG A 205 6.05 14.17 -4.61
CA ARG A 205 5.44 14.35 -5.94
C ARG A 205 4.30 15.36 -5.97
N ILE A 206 3.60 15.54 -4.85
CA ILE A 206 2.43 16.44 -4.74
C ILE A 206 2.72 17.83 -5.29
N LYS A 207 3.85 18.42 -4.88
CA LYS A 207 4.22 19.78 -5.31
C LYS A 207 4.46 19.85 -6.83
N GLN A 208 5.10 18.84 -7.39
CA GLN A 208 5.40 18.79 -8.82
C GLN A 208 4.13 18.55 -9.64
N GLU A 209 3.27 17.65 -9.17
CA GLU A 209 1.98 17.36 -9.79
C GLU A 209 1.06 18.57 -9.76
N ASP A 210 0.98 19.28 -8.63
CA ASP A 210 0.25 20.55 -8.52
C ASP A 210 0.79 21.61 -9.48
N LEU A 211 2.10 21.73 -9.64
CA LEU A 211 2.71 22.68 -10.59
C LEU A 211 2.36 22.34 -12.04
N VAL A 212 2.43 21.05 -12.41
CA VAL A 212 2.09 20.56 -13.75
C VAL A 212 0.60 20.78 -14.04
N LEU A 213 -0.27 20.44 -13.09
CA LEU A 213 -1.72 20.65 -13.21
C LEU A 213 -2.07 22.14 -13.29
N LYS A 214 -1.44 22.98 -12.47
CA LYS A 214 -1.62 24.44 -12.52
C LYS A 214 -1.15 25.03 -13.85
N ALA A 215 -0.01 24.57 -14.38
CA ALA A 215 0.49 25.04 -15.66
C ALA A 215 -0.43 24.66 -16.82
N HIS A 216 -1.07 23.48 -16.76
CA HIS A 216 -1.96 22.98 -17.80
C HIS A 216 -3.38 23.59 -17.73
N PHE A 217 -4.00 23.60 -16.54
CA PHE A 217 -5.41 24.01 -16.35
C PHE A 217 -5.58 25.48 -15.89
N GLY A 218 -4.49 26.15 -15.50
CA GLY A 218 -4.47 27.58 -15.18
C GLY A 218 -5.50 28.00 -14.11
N LYS A 219 -6.49 28.79 -14.52
CA LYS A 219 -7.50 29.38 -13.63
C LYS A 219 -8.43 28.32 -13.04
N GLU A 220 -8.80 27.30 -13.80
CA GLU A 220 -9.70 26.23 -13.35
C GLU A 220 -9.09 25.48 -12.16
N TRP A 221 -7.81 25.10 -12.27
CA TRP A 221 -7.07 24.48 -11.18
C TRP A 221 -6.94 25.40 -9.98
N THR A 222 -6.69 26.70 -10.19
CA THR A 222 -6.54 27.64 -9.07
C THR A 222 -7.83 27.82 -8.29
N GLN A 223 -8.98 27.89 -8.97
CA GLN A 223 -10.30 27.99 -8.34
C GLN A 223 -10.66 26.71 -7.58
N TRP A 224 -10.38 25.54 -8.16
CA TRP A 224 -10.59 24.26 -7.48
C TRP A 224 -9.65 24.08 -6.30
N ALA A 225 -8.35 24.37 -6.46
CA ALA A 225 -7.36 24.22 -5.40
C ALA A 225 -7.65 25.11 -4.19
N ALA A 226 -8.23 26.30 -4.40
CA ALA A 226 -8.59 27.21 -3.32
C ALA A 226 -9.68 26.66 -2.37
N ARG A 227 -10.50 25.70 -2.84
CA ARG A 227 -11.60 25.09 -2.07
C ARG A 227 -11.31 23.65 -1.60
N THR A 228 -10.08 23.16 -1.80
CA THR A 228 -9.71 21.76 -1.50
C THR A 228 -8.36 21.68 -0.78
N SER A 229 -8.27 20.80 0.22
CA SER A 229 -6.99 20.47 0.86
C SER A 229 -6.15 19.55 -0.04
N ALA A 230 -4.84 19.48 0.15
CA ALA A 230 -3.97 18.60 -0.62
C ALA A 230 -4.16 17.12 -0.23
N LEU A 231 -4.08 16.80 1.07
CA LEU A 231 -4.06 15.44 1.60
C LEU A 231 -5.01 15.21 2.78
N VAL A 232 -5.05 16.16 3.72
CA VAL A 232 -5.84 16.02 4.95
C VAL A 232 -6.77 17.21 5.05
N PRO A 233 -8.10 16.99 5.14
CA PRO A 233 -9.05 18.09 5.22
C PRO A 233 -8.69 19.04 6.37
N GLY A 234 -8.49 20.32 6.06
CA GLY A 234 -8.27 21.37 7.06
C GLY A 234 -6.84 21.51 7.62
N ILE A 235 -5.87 20.69 7.20
CA ILE A 235 -4.46 20.83 7.63
C ILE A 235 -3.57 21.18 6.45
N TYR A 236 -3.61 20.35 5.40
CA TYR A 236 -2.68 20.40 4.28
C TYR A 236 -3.38 19.97 3.00
#